data_AF-A0A350I800-F1
#
_entry.id   AF-A0A350I800-F1
#
_cell.length_a   1.000
_cell.length_b   1.000
_cell.length_c   1.000
_cell.angle_alpha   90.00
_cell.angle_beta   90.00
_cell.angle_gamma   90.00
#
_symmetry.space_group_name_H-M   'P 1'
#
loop_
_entity.id
_entity.type
_entity.pdbx_description
1 polymer ?
#
loop_
_entity_poly.entity_id
_entity_poly.type
_entity_poly.pdbx_seq_one_letter_code
_entity_poly.pdbx_strand_id
1 'polypeptide(L)'
;ATNKDLRAEISKGKFREDLYHRLAVILIDVPALNDRRDDIPQLVEHFVKNICLEYGTPIKKVDATAMELLKENNWTGNIRELRNVVERLIILSGDQIGKKDVQNYVVNNADNRSKLQSILDQFDSEEKFIEFAREQFEKYKGVPA
;
A
#
# COMPACT_ATOMS: atom_id res chain seq x y z
N ALA A 1 -15.98 13.35 -11.04
CA ALA A 1 -14.97 13.42 -9.96
C ALA A 1 -13.60 13.68 -10.60
N THR A 2 -12.80 14.56 -10.02
CA THR A 2 -11.45 14.91 -10.50
C THR A 2 -10.53 15.09 -9.31
N ASN A 3 -9.26 14.71 -9.44
CA ASN A 3 -8.20 14.98 -8.46
C ASN A 3 -7.44 16.28 -8.75
N LYS A 4 -7.79 16.99 -9.83
CA LYS A 4 -7.18 18.26 -10.21
C LYS A 4 -8.00 19.43 -9.69
N ASP A 5 -7.32 20.46 -9.24
CA ASP A 5 -7.94 21.76 -8.95
C ASP A 5 -8.42 22.41 -10.25
N LEU A 6 -9.73 22.34 -10.50
CA LEU A 6 -10.34 22.86 -11.72
C LEU A 6 -10.19 24.38 -11.83
N ARG A 7 -10.16 25.13 -10.71
CA ARG A 7 -9.97 26.59 -10.76
C ARG A 7 -8.55 26.94 -11.20
N ALA A 8 -7.56 26.21 -10.69
CA ALA A 8 -6.17 26.36 -11.14
C ALA A 8 -5.98 25.91 -12.61
N GLU A 9 -6.76 24.95 -13.10
CA GLU A 9 -6.69 24.55 -14.51
C GLU A 9 -7.44 25.53 -15.44
N ILE A 10 -8.47 26.23 -14.98
CA ILE A 10 -9.11 27.34 -15.71
C ILE A 10 -8.11 28.49 -15.89
N SER A 11 -7.40 28.90 -14.83
CA SER A 11 -6.42 30.00 -14.92
C SER A 11 -5.25 29.70 -15.86
N LYS A 12 -4.91 28.40 -16.03
CA LYS A 12 -3.92 27.93 -17.01
C LYS A 12 -4.47 27.75 -18.43
N GLY A 13 -5.76 28.03 -18.66
CA GLY A 13 -6.43 27.82 -19.95
C GLY A 13 -6.63 26.35 -20.33
N LYS A 14 -6.43 25.42 -19.38
CA LYS A 14 -6.55 23.97 -19.58
C LYS A 14 -7.96 23.44 -19.31
N PHE A 15 -8.82 24.26 -18.70
CA PHE A 15 -10.20 23.89 -18.42
C PHE A 15 -11.15 25.04 -18.75
N ARG A 16 -12.34 24.68 -19.23
CA ARG A 16 -13.38 25.62 -19.65
C ARG A 16 -14.18 26.13 -18.46
N GLU A 17 -14.23 27.45 -18.30
CA GLU A 17 -14.96 28.11 -17.22
C GLU A 17 -16.47 27.86 -17.28
N ASP A 18 -17.07 27.92 -18.48
CA ASP A 18 -18.50 27.67 -18.68
C ASP A 18 -18.91 26.21 -18.38
N LEU A 19 -17.97 25.26 -18.52
CA LEU A 19 -18.16 23.87 -18.11
C LEU A 19 -18.04 23.72 -16.60
N TYR A 20 -17.11 24.46 -15.96
CA TYR A 20 -16.98 24.46 -14.51
C TYR A 20 -18.28 24.90 -13.84
N HIS A 21 -18.90 26.01 -14.28
CA HIS A 21 -20.17 26.47 -13.69
C HIS A 21 -21.34 25.50 -13.90
N ARG A 22 -21.32 24.68 -14.96
CA ARG A 22 -22.34 23.65 -15.20
C ARG A 22 -22.13 22.40 -14.34
N LEU A 23 -20.89 22.06 -14.02
CA LEU A 23 -20.56 20.88 -13.22
C LEU A 23 -20.52 21.17 -11.71
N ALA A 24 -20.07 22.36 -11.32
CA ALA A 24 -19.84 22.77 -9.94
C ALA A 24 -21.10 23.36 -9.28
N VAL A 25 -22.26 22.74 -9.49
CA VAL A 25 -23.51 23.16 -8.85
C VAL A 25 -23.48 22.85 -7.34
N ILE A 26 -22.99 21.66 -6.99
CA ILE A 26 -22.73 21.24 -5.61
C ILE A 26 -21.34 20.60 -5.59
N LEU A 27 -20.43 21.17 -4.80
CA LEU A 27 -19.11 20.61 -4.58
C LEU A 27 -19.16 19.66 -3.39
N ILE A 28 -18.79 18.40 -3.63
CA ILE A 28 -18.64 17.39 -2.58
C ILE A 28 -17.16 17.06 -2.51
N ASP A 29 -16.53 17.51 -1.43
CA ASP A 29 -15.14 17.17 -1.14
C ASP A 29 -15.07 15.79 -0.51
N VAL A 30 -14.32 14.89 -1.15
CA VAL A 30 -14.09 13.55 -0.64
C VAL A 30 -12.79 13.56 0.17
N PRO A 31 -12.84 13.40 1.50
CA PRO A 31 -11.64 13.43 2.33
C PRO A 31 -10.71 12.28 1.99
N ALA A 32 -9.40 12.53 2.14
CA ALA A 32 -8.40 11.50 2.02
C ALA A 32 -8.61 10.46 3.13
N LEU A 33 -8.21 9.21 2.91
CA LEU A 33 -8.34 8.14 3.90
C LEU A 33 -7.63 8.50 5.22
N ASN A 34 -6.54 9.26 5.13
CA ASN A 34 -5.79 9.75 6.29
C ASN A 34 -6.58 10.70 7.20
N ASP A 35 -7.59 11.40 6.66
CA ASP A 35 -8.45 12.32 7.40
C ASP A 35 -9.66 11.59 8.04
N ARG A 36 -9.85 10.31 7.69
CA ARG A 36 -10.95 9.44 8.15
C ARG A 36 -10.45 8.06 8.56
N ARG A 37 -9.41 8.03 9.39
CA ARG A 37 -8.76 6.77 9.82
C ARG A 37 -9.69 5.82 10.56
N ASP A 38 -10.77 6.32 11.15
CA ASP A 38 -11.77 5.51 11.84
C ASP A 38 -12.56 4.59 10.90
N ASP A 39 -12.54 4.85 9.59
CA ASP A 39 -13.15 3.97 8.57
C ASP A 39 -12.26 2.75 8.26
N ILE A 40 -10.96 2.79 8.60
CA ILE A 40 -9.99 1.76 8.21
C ILE A 40 -10.38 0.36 8.70
N PRO A 41 -10.82 0.14 9.97
CA PRO A 41 -11.22 -1.19 10.42
C PRO A 41 -12.34 -1.80 9.58
N GLN A 42 -13.39 -1.03 9.29
CA GLN A 42 -14.53 -1.50 8.48
C GLN A 42 -14.11 -1.81 7.03
N LEU A 43 -13.25 -0.97 6.45
CA LEU A 43 -12.71 -1.17 5.12
C LEU A 43 -11.83 -2.43 5.06
N VAL A 44 -10.97 -2.64 6.05
CA VAL A 44 -10.10 -3.82 6.14
C VAL A 44 -10.93 -5.09 6.27
N GLU A 45 -11.91 -5.12 7.17
CA GLU A 45 -12.82 -6.27 7.33
C GLU A 45 -13.55 -6.59 6.03
N HIS A 46 -14.05 -5.55 5.33
CA HIS A 46 -14.70 -5.71 4.04
C HIS A 46 -13.75 -6.31 2.98
N PHE A 47 -12.54 -5.79 2.86
CA PHE A 47 -11.55 -6.30 1.89
C PHE A 47 -11.10 -7.71 2.23
N VAL A 48 -10.83 -8.02 3.50
CA VAL A 48 -10.45 -9.37 3.93
C VAL A 48 -11.54 -10.37 3.55
N LYS A 49 -12.80 -10.06 3.86
CA LYS A 49 -13.93 -10.92 3.52
C LYS A 49 -14.01 -11.15 2.00
N ASN A 50 -13.99 -10.08 1.20
CA ASN A 50 -14.16 -10.19 -0.25
C ASN A 50 -12.99 -10.92 -0.91
N ILE A 51 -11.74 -10.58 -0.55
CA ILE A 51 -10.55 -11.17 -1.16
C ILE A 51 -10.43 -12.65 -0.77
N CYS A 52 -10.69 -13.01 0.49
CA CYS A 52 -10.69 -14.42 0.90
C CYS A 52 -11.75 -15.23 0.14
N LEU A 53 -12.95 -14.67 -0.07
CA LEU A 53 -14.01 -15.29 -0.89
C LEU A 53 -13.58 -15.45 -2.34
N GLU A 54 -12.99 -14.41 -2.95
CA GLU A 54 -12.48 -14.43 -4.33
C GLU A 54 -11.39 -15.52 -4.51
N TYR A 55 -10.55 -15.72 -3.51
CA TYR A 55 -9.46 -16.70 -3.54
C TYR A 55 -9.86 -18.10 -3.07
N GLY A 56 -11.09 -18.28 -2.58
CA GLY A 56 -11.55 -19.55 -2.00
C GLY A 56 -10.78 -19.95 -0.74
N THR A 57 -10.27 -18.99 0.03
CA THR A 57 -9.53 -19.22 1.27
C THR A 57 -10.39 -18.90 2.50
N PRO A 58 -10.10 -19.51 3.66
CA PRO A 58 -10.76 -19.12 4.92
C PRO A 58 -10.55 -17.63 5.22
N ILE A 59 -11.58 -16.98 5.76
CA ILE A 59 -11.49 -15.58 6.19
C ILE A 59 -10.44 -15.47 7.29
N LYS A 60 -9.38 -14.71 7.00
CA LYS A 60 -8.31 -14.46 7.96
C LYS A 60 -8.77 -13.44 9.01
N LYS A 61 -8.32 -13.62 10.25
CA LYS A 61 -8.50 -12.60 11.29
C LYS A 61 -7.37 -11.59 11.20
N VAL A 62 -7.69 -10.32 11.38
CA VAL A 62 -6.71 -9.25 11.59
C VAL A 62 -6.66 -9.00 13.08
N ASP A 63 -5.49 -9.11 13.66
CA ASP A 63 -5.35 -9.01 15.09
C ASP A 63 -5.19 -7.54 15.52
N ALA A 64 -5.65 -7.19 16.74
CA ALA A 64 -5.92 -5.79 17.11
C ALA A 64 -4.68 -4.91 16.98
N THR A 65 -3.51 -5.48 17.26
CA THR A 65 -2.23 -4.78 17.14
C THR A 65 -1.83 -4.51 15.69
N ALA A 66 -2.21 -5.39 14.76
CA ALA A 66 -2.05 -5.18 13.32
C ALA A 66 -2.97 -4.07 12.83
N MET A 67 -4.21 -4.04 13.31
CA MET A 67 -5.21 -3.03 12.96
C MET A 67 -4.77 -1.62 13.35
N GLU A 68 -4.22 -1.44 14.56
CA GLU A 68 -3.70 -0.13 14.99
C GLU A 68 -2.55 0.35 14.10
N LEU A 69 -1.63 -0.53 13.69
CA LEU A 69 -0.56 -0.15 12.75
C LEU A 69 -1.11 0.25 11.37
N LEU A 70 -2.16 -0.41 10.89
CA LEU A 70 -2.82 -0.03 9.64
C LEU A 70 -3.50 1.34 9.76
N LYS A 71 -4.04 1.70 10.93
CA LYS A 71 -4.61 3.03 11.21
C LYS A 71 -3.55 4.13 11.31
N GLU A 72 -2.38 3.80 11.84
CA GLU A 72 -1.27 4.75 12.00
C GLU A 72 -0.59 5.08 10.67
N ASN A 73 -0.59 4.14 9.72
CA ASN A 73 0.06 4.29 8.43
C ASN A 73 -0.49 5.47 7.59
N ASN A 74 0.37 6.04 6.76
CA ASN A 74 0.01 7.11 5.83
C ASN A 74 -0.39 6.55 4.46
N TRP A 75 -1.68 6.63 4.11
CA TRP A 75 -2.25 6.05 2.89
C TRP A 75 -2.28 7.04 1.74
N THR A 76 -1.13 7.30 1.13
CA THR A 76 -0.99 8.23 0.00
C THR A 76 -1.83 7.84 -1.22
N GLY A 77 -1.98 6.54 -1.48
CA GLY A 77 -2.84 5.97 -2.51
C GLY A 77 -4.27 5.69 -2.03
N ASN A 78 -4.66 6.20 -0.86
CA ASN A 78 -6.00 6.09 -0.27
C ASN A 78 -6.50 4.63 -0.23
N ILE A 79 -7.78 4.42 -0.50
CA ILE A 79 -8.47 3.13 -0.43
C ILE A 79 -7.83 2.08 -1.36
N ARG A 80 -7.30 2.50 -2.52
CA ARG A 80 -6.64 1.59 -3.46
C ARG A 80 -5.37 1.00 -2.86
N GLU A 81 -4.57 1.82 -2.20
CA GLU A 81 -3.35 1.36 -1.52
C GLU A 81 -3.70 0.41 -0.36
N LEU A 82 -4.68 0.79 0.47
CA LEU A 82 -5.15 -0.04 1.58
C LEU A 82 -5.59 -1.43 1.08
N ARG A 83 -6.43 -1.50 0.03
CA ARG A 83 -6.88 -2.78 -0.54
C ARG A 83 -5.70 -3.65 -0.98
N ASN A 84 -4.74 -3.08 -1.72
CA ASN A 84 -3.59 -3.82 -2.22
C ASN A 84 -2.70 -4.34 -1.08
N VAL A 85 -2.56 -3.55 -0.01
CA VAL A 85 -1.82 -3.97 1.18
C VAL A 85 -2.55 -5.11 1.88
N VAL A 86 -3.87 -5.01 2.09
CA VAL A 86 -4.67 -6.08 2.70
C VAL A 86 -4.58 -7.36 1.88
N GLU A 87 -4.68 -7.28 0.55
CA GLU A 87 -4.50 -8.41 -0.37
C GLU A 87 -3.13 -9.08 -0.18
N ARG A 88 -2.05 -8.29 -0.10
CA ARG A 88 -0.70 -8.80 0.19
C ARG A 88 -0.63 -9.50 1.54
N LEU A 89 -1.21 -8.92 2.60
CA LEU A 89 -1.23 -9.53 3.93
C LEU A 89 -1.99 -10.87 3.92
N ILE A 90 -3.08 -10.96 3.18
CA ILE A 90 -3.81 -12.23 3.02
C ILE A 90 -2.93 -13.29 2.34
N ILE A 91 -2.12 -12.93 1.36
CA ILE A 91 -1.24 -13.87 0.65
C ILE A 91 -0.04 -14.29 1.51
N LEU A 92 0.59 -13.34 2.20
CA LEU A 92 1.89 -13.55 2.85
C LEU A 92 1.81 -13.97 4.32
N SER A 93 0.73 -13.64 5.02
CA SER A 93 0.54 -14.03 6.41
C SER A 93 0.10 -15.48 6.55
N GLY A 94 0.28 -16.05 7.74
CA GLY A 94 -0.27 -17.36 8.09
C GLY A 94 -1.80 -17.33 8.26
N ASP A 95 -2.32 -18.12 9.21
CA ASP A 95 -3.77 -18.19 9.48
C ASP A 95 -4.38 -16.87 9.98
N GLN A 96 -3.54 -16.00 10.54
CA GLN A 96 -3.92 -14.70 11.10
C GLN A 96 -2.92 -13.63 10.65
N ILE A 97 -3.43 -12.42 10.42
CA ILE A 97 -2.63 -11.23 10.11
C ILE A 97 -2.27 -10.56 11.44
N GLY A 98 -1.01 -10.66 11.82
CA GLY A 98 -0.50 -10.11 13.07
C GLY A 98 0.37 -8.86 12.89
N LYS A 99 0.80 -8.28 14.01
CA LYS A 99 1.62 -7.06 14.04
C LYS A 99 2.87 -7.17 13.14
N LYS A 100 3.56 -8.31 13.21
CA LYS A 100 4.81 -8.55 12.47
C LYS A 100 4.58 -8.53 10.96
N ASP A 101 3.45 -9.05 10.49
CA ASP A 101 3.10 -9.02 9.07
C ASP A 101 2.95 -7.58 8.57
N VAL A 102 2.25 -6.74 9.33
CA VAL A 102 2.06 -5.33 8.97
C VAL A 102 3.40 -4.58 8.95
N GLN A 103 4.27 -4.82 9.95
CA GLN A 103 5.60 -4.23 9.99
C GLN A 103 6.45 -4.65 8.77
N ASN A 104 6.41 -5.93 8.41
CA ASN A 104 7.23 -6.48 7.34
C ASN A 104 6.76 -6.07 5.94
N TYR A 105 5.45 -5.97 5.71
CA TYR A 105 4.89 -5.86 4.37
C TYR A 105 4.20 -4.51 4.06
N VAL A 106 4.04 -3.65 5.06
CA VAL A 106 3.39 -2.34 4.94
C VAL A 106 4.38 -1.23 5.26
N VAL A 107 4.94 -1.24 6.47
CA VAL A 107 5.85 -0.17 6.94
C VAL A 107 7.16 -0.19 6.16
N ASN A 108 7.72 -1.37 5.90
CA ASN A 108 8.99 -1.50 5.22
C ASN A 108 8.93 -1.32 3.69
N ASN A 109 7.79 -1.00 3.07
CA ASN A 109 7.70 -1.08 1.61
C ASN A 109 8.20 0.17 0.88
N ALA A 110 8.07 1.35 1.49
CA ALA A 110 8.75 2.57 1.02
C ALA A 110 10.26 2.49 1.29
N ASP A 111 10.63 1.98 2.47
CA ASP A 111 12.02 1.77 2.87
C ASP A 111 12.72 0.63 2.11
N ASN A 112 12.02 -0.43 1.69
CA ASN A 112 12.67 -1.52 0.96
C ASN A 112 13.06 -1.09 -0.45
N ARG A 113 12.32 -0.19 -1.10
CA ARG A 113 12.73 0.34 -2.40
C ARG A 113 13.96 1.25 -2.24
N SER A 114 13.98 2.14 -1.23
CA SER A 114 15.15 2.98 -0.96
C SER A 114 16.35 2.15 -0.49
N LYS A 115 16.12 1.09 0.29
CA LYS A 115 17.17 0.18 0.79
C LYS A 115 17.70 -0.74 -0.30
N LEU A 116 16.83 -1.31 -1.15
CA LEU A 116 17.25 -2.03 -2.36
C LEU A 116 18.02 -1.10 -3.31
N GLN A 117 17.54 0.12 -3.53
CA GLN A 117 18.25 1.11 -4.32
C GLN A 117 19.65 1.39 -3.72
N SER A 118 19.72 1.63 -2.41
CA SER A 118 21.01 1.88 -1.73
C SER A 118 21.97 0.69 -1.77
N ILE A 119 21.46 -0.54 -1.87
CA ILE A 119 22.27 -1.74 -2.05
C ILE A 119 22.73 -1.82 -3.50
N LEU A 120 21.83 -1.64 -4.47
CA LEU A 120 22.14 -1.67 -5.89
C LEU A 120 23.16 -0.58 -6.28
N ASP A 121 23.06 0.60 -5.68
CA ASP A 121 23.99 1.73 -5.89
C ASP A 121 25.43 1.44 -5.40
N GLN A 122 25.63 0.39 -4.58
CA GLN A 122 26.96 -0.03 -4.12
C GLN A 122 27.68 -0.94 -5.14
N PHE A 123 27.02 -1.33 -6.23
CA PHE A 123 27.59 -2.23 -7.23
C PHE A 123 27.67 -1.56 -8.60
N ASP A 124 28.87 -1.56 -9.18
CA ASP A 124 29.11 -0.94 -10.50
C ASP A 124 28.67 -1.82 -11.68
N SER A 125 28.34 -3.10 -11.44
CA SER A 125 27.90 -4.04 -12.47
C SER A 125 26.96 -5.12 -11.94
N GLU A 126 26.08 -5.60 -12.82
CA GLU A 126 25.10 -6.66 -12.53
C GLU A 126 25.78 -7.97 -12.11
N GLU A 127 26.91 -8.32 -12.73
CA GLU A 127 27.66 -9.54 -12.45
C GLU A 127 28.14 -9.60 -10.99
N LYS A 128 28.68 -8.48 -10.46
CA LYS A 128 29.14 -8.39 -9.07
C LYS A 128 27.98 -8.48 -8.07
N PHE A 129 26.84 -7.89 -8.41
CA PHE A 129 25.65 -7.97 -7.58
C PHE A 129 25.12 -9.41 -7.49
N ILE A 130 25.07 -10.14 -8.62
CA ILE A 130 24.63 -11.53 -8.65
C ILE A 130 25.56 -12.43 -7.85
N GLU A 131 26.88 -12.23 -7.93
CA GLU A 131 27.86 -12.96 -7.13
C GLU A 131 27.66 -12.72 -5.63
N PHE A 132 27.52 -11.45 -5.23
CA PHE A 132 27.21 -11.08 -3.84
C PHE A 132 25.90 -11.71 -3.35
N ALA A 133 24.82 -11.60 -4.13
CA ALA A 133 23.51 -12.15 -3.78
C ALA A 133 23.56 -13.67 -3.61
N ARG A 134 24.31 -14.38 -4.46
CA ARG A 134 24.55 -15.82 -4.32
C ARG A 134 25.28 -16.15 -3.03
N GLU A 135 26.37 -15.47 -2.71
CA GLU A 135 27.10 -15.70 -1.46
C GLU A 135 26.24 -15.46 -0.22
N GLN A 136 25.45 -14.38 -0.21
CA GLN A 136 24.56 -14.08 0.92
C GLN A 136 23.44 -15.12 1.04
N PHE A 137 22.90 -15.59 -0.08
CA PHE A 137 21.86 -16.63 -0.10
C PHE A 137 22.39 -17.96 0.45
N GLU A 138 23.57 -18.40 0.01
CA GLU A 138 24.22 -19.62 0.51
C GLU A 138 24.54 -19.52 2.01
N LYS A 139 25.02 -18.36 2.49
CA LYS A 139 25.24 -18.11 3.93
C LYS A 139 23.95 -18.19 4.75
N TYR A 140 22.83 -17.74 4.21
CA TYR A 140 21.54 -17.73 4.92
C TYR A 140 20.83 -19.09 4.93
N LYS A 141 21.00 -19.89 3.86
CA LYS A 141 20.45 -21.24 3.75
C LYS A 141 21.26 -22.35 4.43
N GLY A 142 22.35 -22.01 5.11
CA GLY A 142 23.22 -22.94 5.85
C GLY A 142 22.61 -23.63 7.08
N VAL A 143 21.39 -24.20 6.97
CA VAL A 143 20.95 -25.35 7.78
C VAL A 143 21.06 -26.58 6.88
N PRO A 144 21.87 -27.59 7.24
CA PRO A 144 22.31 -28.63 6.33
C PRO A 144 21.16 -29.52 5.83
N ALA A 145 21.35 -30.02 4.60
CA ALA A 145 20.53 -31.02 3.92
C ALA A 145 20.37 -32.32 4.71
#